data_AF-A0A1G0GQL2-F1
#
_entry.id   AF-A0A1G0GQL2-F1
#
_cell.length_a   1.000
_cell.length_b   1.000
_cell.length_c   1.000
_cell.angle_alpha   90.00
_cell.angle_beta   90.00
_cell.angle_gamma   90.00
#
_symmetry.space_group_name_H-M   'P 1'
#
loop_
_entity.id
_entity.type
_entity.pdbx_description
1 polymer ?
#
loop_
_entity_poly.entity_id
_entity_poly.type
_entity_poly.pdbx_seq_one_letter_code
_entity_poly.pdbx_strand_id
1 'polypeptide(L)' 'MAIRQIKYLNSIVEQDYRFIKKITKSMMGFKSFYSASATFIGIELHHMLQKGQHQNSNNINIFEQFYSLAA' A
#
# COMPACT_ATOMS: atom_id res chain seq x y z
N MET A 1 5.26 13.39 -30.42
CA MET A 1 5.81 12.48 -29.39
C MET A 1 4.76 11.40 -29.14
N ALA A 2 4.98 10.19 -29.66
CA ALA A 2 3.95 9.14 -29.63
C ALA A 2 3.89 8.52 -28.22
N ILE A 3 2.93 8.97 -27.41
CA ILE A 3 2.61 8.33 -26.14
C ILE A 3 1.96 6.99 -26.50
N ARG A 4 2.71 5.89 -26.40
CA ARG A 4 2.12 4.55 -26.44
C ARG A 4 1.20 4.43 -25.23
N GLN A 5 -0.10 4.62 -25.43
CA GLN A 5 -1.10 4.26 -24.43
C GLN A 5 -1.12 2.73 -24.33
N ILE A 6 -0.20 2.18 -23.53
CA ILE A 6 -0.27 0.77 -23.16
C ILE A 6 -1.42 0.66 -22.17
N LYS A 7 -2.63 0.47 -22.72
CA LYS A 7 -3.91 0.46 -21.99
C LYS A 7 -3.87 -0.47 -20.76
N TYR A 8 -3.10 -1.56 -20.86
CA TYR A 8 -2.88 -2.50 -19.76
C TYR A 8 -2.05 -1.90 -18.60
N LEU A 9 -0.91 -1.27 -18.88
CA LEU A 9 -0.10 -0.62 -17.84
C LEU A 9 -0.86 0.54 -17.18
N ASN A 10 -1.58 1.34 -17.97
CA ASN A 10 -2.43 2.39 -17.40
C ASN A 10 -3.51 1.82 -16.46
N SER A 11 -4.11 0.68 -16.81
CA SER A 11 -5.12 0.04 -15.97
C SER A 11 -4.57 -0.42 -14.62
N ILE A 12 -3.35 -0.98 -14.60
CA ILE A 12 -2.68 -1.40 -13.35
C ILE A 12 -2.38 -0.17 -12.48
N VAL A 13 -1.74 0.85 -13.06
CA VAL A 13 -1.39 2.08 -12.34
C VAL A 13 -2.65 2.76 -11.81
N GLU A 14 -3.70 2.89 -12.61
CA GLU A 14 -4.95 3.50 -12.16
C GLU A 14 -5.66 2.70 -11.06
N GLN A 15 -5.55 1.37 -11.06
CA GLN A 15 -6.11 0.53 -9.99
C GLN A 15 -5.39 0.75 -8.67
N ASP A 16 -4.06 0.78 -8.67
CA ASP A 16 -3.29 1.06 -7.45
C ASP A 16 -3.61 2.46 -6.90
N TYR A 17 -3.70 3.47 -7.77
CA TYR A 17 -4.10 4.81 -7.38
C TYR A 17 -5.55 4.89 -6.87
N ARG A 18 -6.47 4.07 -7.38
CA ARG A 18 -7.87 4.05 -6.90
C ARG A 18 -7.96 3.64 -5.44
N PHE A 19 -7.16 2.66 -5.02
CA PHE A 19 -7.16 2.22 -3.63
C PHE A 19 -6.68 3.35 -2.70
N ILE A 20 -5.57 3.99 -3.05
CA ILE A 20 -5.03 5.14 -2.30
C ILE A 20 -6.07 6.27 -2.25
N LYS A 21 -6.66 6.63 -3.39
CA LYS A 21 -7.71 7.66 -3.47
C LYS A 21 -8.92 7.34 -2.60
N LYS A 22 -9.33 6.06 -2.51
CA LYS A 22 -10.46 5.65 -1.68
C LYS A 22 -10.20 5.91 -0.20
N ILE A 23 -8.99 5.61 0.29
CA ILE A 23 -8.60 5.86 1.68
C ILE A 23 -8.46 7.36 1.94
N THR A 24 -7.80 8.09 1.05
CA THR A 24 -7.57 9.53 1.25
C THR A 24 -8.85 10.35 1.07
N LYS A 25 -9.87 9.85 0.36
CA LYS A 25 -11.13 10.57 0.13
C LYS A 25 -11.94 10.81 1.41
N SER A 26 -11.86 9.92 2.39
CA SER A 26 -12.51 10.11 3.70
C SER A 26 -11.66 10.92 4.68
N MET A 27 -10.41 11.24 4.32
CA MET A 27 -9.49 12.02 5.15
C MET A 27 -9.57 13.52 4.81
N MET A 28 -9.35 14.40 5.79
CA MET A 28 -9.17 15.85 5.57
C MET A 28 -7.83 16.22 4.89
N GLY A 29 -7.14 15.24 4.30
CA GLY A 29 -5.79 15.39 3.77
C GLY A 29 -4.69 15.25 4.83
N PHE A 30 -3.44 15.27 4.36
CA PHE A 30 -2.26 15.20 5.23
C PHE A 30 -1.68 16.59 5.45
N LYS A 31 -1.30 16.90 6.70
CA LYS A 31 -0.66 18.19 7.03
C LYS A 31 0.79 18.30 6.53
N SER A 32 1.45 17.17 6.27
CA SER A 32 2.83 17.14 5.77
C SER A 32 3.07 15.94 4.84
N PHE A 33 4.03 16.07 3.92
CA PHE A 33 4.45 14.96 3.05
C PHE A 33 5.01 13.78 3.84
N TYR A 34 5.73 14.06 4.92
CA TYR A 34 6.25 13.02 5.81
C TYR A 34 5.11 12.17 6.40
N SER A 35 4.06 12.82 6.93
CA SER A 35 2.89 12.10 7.46
C SER A 35 2.13 11.30 6.38
N ALA A 36 2.05 11.83 5.15
CA ALA A 36 1.46 11.12 4.03
C ALA A 36 2.26 9.87 3.67
N SER A 37 3.59 10.02 3.54
CA SER A 37 4.51 8.93 3.22
C SER A 37 4.47 7.82 4.27
N ALA A 38 4.53 8.16 5.56
CA ALA A 38 4.42 7.17 6.64
C ALA A 38 3.08 6.43 6.60
N THR A 39 1.99 7.13 6.28
CA THR A 39 0.66 6.52 6.16
C THR A 39 0.60 5.55 4.97
N PHE A 40 1.12 5.94 3.81
CA PHE A 40 1.16 5.05 2.63
C PHE A 40 2.02 3.81 2.87
N ILE A 41 3.19 3.97 3.49
CA ILE A 41 4.06 2.84 3.88
C ILE A 41 3.34 1.90 4.84
N GLY A 42 2.62 2.41 5.84
CA GLY A 42 1.85 1.58 6.77
C GLY A 42 0.73 0.80 6.09
N ILE A 43 0.02 1.43 5.15
CA ILE A 43 -1.03 0.79 4.34
C ILE A 43 -0.45 -0.33 3.46
N GLU A 44 0.68 -0.04 2.81
CA GLU A 44 1.39 -1.00 1.95
C GLU A 44 1.91 -2.19 2.77
N LEU A 45 2.53 -1.92 3.92
CA LEU A 45 2.99 -2.93 4.86
C LEU A 45 1.86 -3.85 5.30
N HIS A 46 0.73 -3.29 5.72
CA HIS A 46 -0.44 -4.07 6.11
C HIS A 46 -0.94 -4.97 4.97
N HIS A 47 -0.96 -4.48 3.74
CA HIS A 47 -1.29 -5.31 2.58
C HIS A 47 -0.27 -6.43 2.31
N MET A 48 1.03 -6.17 2.47
CA MET A 48 2.07 -7.19 2.32
C MET A 48 1.91 -8.31 3.36
N LEU A 49 1.63 -7.95 4.61
CA LEU A 49 1.36 -8.90 5.70
C LEU A 49 0.09 -9.72 5.43
N GLN A 50 -1.01 -9.08 5.00
CA GLN A 50 -2.24 -9.80 4.63
C GLN A 50 -2.05 -10.77 3.47
N LYS A 51 -1.22 -10.41 2.48
CA LYS A 51 -0.91 -11.28 1.33
C LYS A 51 0.11 -12.37 1.66
N GLY A 52 0.64 -12.41 2.87
CA GLY A 52 1.66 -13.36 3.27
C GLY A 52 2.98 -13.21 2.52
N GLN A 53 3.33 -11.98 2.12
CA GLN A 53 4.56 -11.67 1.41
C GLN A 53 5.77 -11.53 2.34
N HIS A 54 5.58 -11.68 3.65
CA HIS A 54 6.64 -11.67 4.67
C HIS A 54 7.27 -13.06 4.85
N GLN A 55 8.55 -13.08 5.22
CA GLN A 55 9.25 -14.32 5.55
C GLN A 55 8.62 -14.90 6.83
N ASN A 56 8.08 -16.12 6.74
CA ASN A 56 7.24 -16.80 7.76
C ASN A 56 5.75 -16.43 7.78
N SER A 57 5.15 -16.05 6.65
CA SER A 57 3.69 -15.87 6.55
C SER A 57 2.86 -17.14 6.78
N ASN A 58 3.47 -18.32 6.68
CA ASN A 58 2.80 -19.60 6.86
C ASN A 58 2.44 -19.80 8.35
N ASN A 59 1.16 -19.67 8.68
CA ASN A 59 0.55 -19.90 10.01
C ASN A 59 0.81 -18.86 11.11
N ILE A 60 1.28 -17.66 10.78
CA ILE A 60 1.50 -16.58 11.77
C ILE A 60 0.44 -15.49 11.62
N ASN A 61 -0.15 -15.03 12.72
CA ASN A 61 -1.14 -13.95 12.69
C ASN A 61 -0.50 -12.64 12.18
N ILE A 62 -1.24 -11.79 11.46
CA ILE A 62 -0.77 -10.49 10.97
C ILE A 62 -0.13 -9.66 12.08
N PHE A 63 -0.70 -9.69 13.30
CA PHE A 63 -0.14 -8.98 14.44
C PHE A 63 1.23 -9.52 14.87
N GLU A 64 1.40 -10.84 14.90
CA GLU A 64 2.68 -11.47 15.21
C GLU A 64 3.71 -11.20 14.11
N GLN A 65 3.29 -11.25 12.83
CA GLN A 65 4.14 -10.85 11.71
C GLN A 65 4.57 -9.37 11.84
N PHE A 66 3.67 -8.48 12.27
CA PHE A 66 4.00 -7.08 12.50
C PHE A 66 4.99 -6.90 13.66
N TYR A 67 4.78 -7.58 14.78
CA TYR A 67 5.73 -7.56 15.92
C TYR A 67 7.11 -8.09 15.54
N SER A 68 7.18 -9.11 14.66
CA SER A 68 8.46 -9.65 14.18
C SER A 68 9.31 -8.64 13.39
N LEU A 69 8.72 -7.55 12.89
CA LEU A 69 9.44 -6.49 12.18
C LEU A 69 10.13 -5.49 13.12
N ALA A 70 9.69 -5.42 14.38
CA ALA A 70 10.22 -4.49 15.38
C ALA A 70 11.24 -5.15 16.33
N ALA A 71 11.35 -6.49 16.28
CA ALA A 71 12.31 -7.29 17.03
C ALA A 71 13.68 -7.30 16.33
#